data_AF-A0A971WH76-F1
#
_entry.id   AF-A0A971WH76-F1
#
_cell.length_a   1.000
_cell.length_b   1.000
_cell.length_c   1.000
_cell.angle_alpha   90.00
_cell.angle_beta   90.00
_cell.angle_gamma   90.00
#
_symmetry.space_group_name_H-M   'P 1'
#
loop_
_entity.id
_entity.type
_entity.pdbx_description
1 polymer ?
#
loop_
_entity_poly.entity_id
_entity_poly.type
_entity_poly.pdbx_seq_one_letter_code
_entity_poly.pdbx_strand_id
1 'polypeptide(L)'
;YNFVAILEADGQKLQEAKFIRKGIIYGLLLNHFYDTINKNKEALALGAKILSLKENRLLYEIKVLDIAPPLLRCKLCGFASYEREDIISHIKQVHLQKFVEPLTLEELREYDSNLPVKIYKCSYCGLYVRGDDPSNPTTLICSHIEEYCPKADRSKGLAKIMFRVITDTDEIRKNVIPDLPRFRKCKLCRKHFKNPNEEEHLKHMLEVHEEEFYLYE
;
A
#
# COMPACT_ATOMS: atom_id res chain seq x y z
N TYR A 1 26.08 44.84 -15.37
CA TYR A 1 25.94 43.46 -15.88
C TYR A 1 25.28 43.52 -17.23
N ASN A 2 25.73 42.73 -18.20
CA ASN A 2 25.14 42.74 -19.55
C ASN A 2 24.13 41.61 -19.74
N PHE A 3 24.36 40.47 -19.07
CA PHE A 3 23.52 39.28 -19.18
C PHE A 3 23.33 38.62 -17.81
N VAL A 4 22.21 37.91 -17.65
CA VAL A 4 21.96 36.97 -16.55
C VAL A 4 21.77 35.59 -17.15
N ALA A 5 22.43 34.58 -16.59
CA ALA A 5 22.09 33.20 -16.85
C ALA A 5 21.35 32.62 -15.64
N ILE A 6 20.28 31.89 -15.91
CA ILE A 6 19.51 31.15 -14.92
C ILE A 6 19.56 29.69 -15.32
N LEU A 7 20.00 28.83 -14.40
CA LEU A 7 19.88 27.38 -14.52
C LEU A 7 18.64 26.94 -13.76
N GLU A 8 17.81 26.14 -14.41
CA GLU A 8 16.56 25.62 -13.86
C GLU A 8 16.51 24.10 -14.03
N ALA A 9 15.93 23.40 -13.05
CA ALA A 9 15.55 22.00 -13.13
C ALA A 9 14.08 21.85 -12.77
N ASP A 10 13.32 21.11 -13.58
CA ASP A 10 11.91 20.79 -13.34
C ASP A 10 11.04 22.02 -12.99
N GLY A 11 11.32 23.15 -13.66
CA GLY A 11 10.62 24.43 -13.45
C GLY A 11 11.06 25.21 -12.20
N GLN A 12 12.02 24.69 -11.42
CA GLN A 12 12.61 25.35 -10.27
C GLN A 12 14.00 25.92 -10.58
N LYS A 13 14.26 27.12 -10.10
CA LYS A 13 15.53 27.80 -10.28
C LYS A 13 16.61 27.20 -9.37
N LEU A 14 17.65 26.64 -9.97
CA LEU A 14 18.81 26.08 -9.28
C LEU A 14 19.89 27.12 -9.03
N GLN A 15 20.17 27.95 -10.03
CA GLN A 15 21.24 28.94 -9.94
C GLN A 15 20.95 30.19 -10.77
N GLU A 16 21.41 31.34 -10.30
CA GLU A 16 21.52 32.57 -11.09
C GLU A 16 22.97 33.06 -11.09
N ALA A 17 23.47 33.49 -12.24
CA ALA A 17 24.70 34.27 -12.32
C ALA A 17 24.52 35.50 -13.21
N LYS A 18 25.07 36.62 -12.74
CA LYS A 18 25.10 37.89 -13.48
C LYS A 18 26.48 38.08 -14.10
N PHE A 19 26.55 38.16 -15.42
CA PHE A 19 27.81 38.26 -16.15
C PHE A 19 28.16 39.72 -16.48
N ILE A 20 29.40 40.10 -16.18
CA ILE A 20 30.07 41.32 -16.63
C ILE A 20 31.21 40.88 -17.54
N ARG A 21 31.37 41.45 -18.74
CA ARG A 21 32.53 41.21 -19.60
C ARG A 21 33.81 41.71 -18.90
N LYS A 22 34.43 40.89 -18.04
CA LYS A 22 35.77 41.09 -17.45
C LYS A 22 36.40 39.75 -17.06
N GLY A 23 37.36 39.29 -17.88
CA GLY A 23 38.41 38.33 -17.50
C GLY A 23 38.02 37.10 -16.68
N ILE A 24 38.94 36.68 -15.81
CA ILE A 24 38.97 35.44 -14.98
C ILE A 24 37.64 35.10 -14.29
N ILE A 25 36.80 36.10 -13.96
CA ILE A 25 35.48 35.92 -13.33
C ILE A 25 34.52 35.10 -14.21
N TYR A 26 34.64 35.21 -15.54
CA TYR A 26 33.80 34.45 -16.46
C TYR A 26 34.04 32.94 -16.36
N GLY A 27 35.32 32.53 -16.24
CA GLY A 27 35.69 31.12 -16.11
C GLY A 27 35.20 30.51 -14.80
N LEU A 28 35.30 31.24 -13.68
CA LEU A 28 34.80 30.77 -12.38
C LEU A 28 33.28 30.54 -12.39
N LEU A 29 32.52 31.47 -12.98
CA LEU A 29 31.07 31.35 -13.08
C LEU A 29 30.64 30.20 -14.00
N LEU A 30 31.35 29.97 -15.10
CA LEU A 30 31.12 28.83 -15.99
C LEU A 30 31.39 27.50 -15.30
N ASN A 31 32.50 27.38 -14.56
CA ASN A 31 32.82 26.16 -13.82
C ASN A 31 31.74 25.86 -12.77
N HIS A 32 31.24 26.87 -12.05
CA HIS A 32 30.15 26.68 -11.10
C HIS A 32 28.84 26.23 -11.77
N PHE A 33 28.53 26.77 -12.95
CA PHE A 33 27.40 26.29 -13.74
C PHE A 33 27.59 24.82 -14.13
N TYR A 34 28.78 24.44 -14.59
CA TYR A 34 29.11 23.06 -14.94
C TYR A 34 28.97 22.11 -13.74
N ASP A 35 29.46 22.51 -12.57
CA ASP A 35 29.32 21.72 -11.33
C ASP A 35 27.85 21.56 -10.93
N THR A 36 27.02 22.59 -11.14
CA THR A 36 25.59 22.54 -10.84
C THR A 36 24.85 21.65 -11.82
N ILE A 37 25.21 21.67 -13.12
CA ILE A 37 24.69 20.73 -14.12
C ILE A 37 25.05 19.29 -13.72
N ASN A 38 26.32 19.02 -13.37
CA ASN A 38 26.77 17.69 -12.97
C ASN A 38 26.04 17.16 -11.72
N LYS A 39 25.75 18.03 -10.74
CA LYS A 39 24.98 17.66 -9.55
C LYS A 39 23.52 17.34 -9.83
N ASN A 40 22.95 17.88 -10.92
CA ASN A 40 21.54 17.74 -11.29
C ASN A 40 21.35 16.91 -12.57
N LYS A 41 22.30 16.03 -12.89
CA LYS A 41 22.26 15.16 -14.07
C LYS A 41 21.09 14.16 -14.10
N GLU A 42 20.43 13.96 -12.96
CA GLU A 42 19.27 13.07 -12.79
C GLU A 42 17.92 13.81 -12.85
N ALA A 43 17.92 15.13 -13.07
CA ALA A 43 16.68 15.89 -13.28
C ALA A 43 15.94 15.40 -14.54
N LEU A 44 14.63 15.60 -14.60
CA LEU A 44 13.85 15.27 -15.81
C LEU A 44 14.07 16.32 -16.90
N ALA A 45 14.13 17.59 -16.51
CA ALA A 45 14.46 18.68 -17.42
C ALA A 45 15.53 19.60 -16.82
N LEU A 46 16.50 20.01 -17.63
CA LEU A 46 17.49 21.02 -17.28
C LEU A 46 17.54 22.08 -18.37
N GLY A 47 17.31 23.34 -18.00
CA GLY A 47 17.26 24.47 -18.91
C GLY A 47 18.18 25.60 -18.47
N ALA A 48 18.78 26.30 -19.43
CA ALA A 48 19.53 27.52 -19.20
C ALA A 48 18.89 28.68 -19.96
N LYS A 49 18.50 29.74 -19.25
CA LYS A 49 17.95 30.97 -19.81
C LYS A 49 18.97 32.10 -19.73
N ILE A 50 19.20 32.80 -20.83
CA ILE A 50 20.07 33.98 -20.89
C ILE A 50 19.19 35.21 -21.13
N LEU A 51 19.21 36.15 -20.19
CA LEU A 51 18.42 37.38 -20.24
C LEU A 51 19.31 38.62 -20.41
N SER A 52 18.85 39.57 -21.23
CA SER A 52 19.40 40.92 -21.33
C SER A 52 18.88 41.77 -20.17
N LEU A 53 19.76 42.28 -19.32
CA LEU A 53 19.36 43.19 -18.24
C LEU A 53 19.01 44.59 -18.72
N LYS A 54 19.58 45.02 -19.85
CA LYS A 54 19.31 46.35 -20.42
C LYS A 54 17.92 46.43 -21.03
N GLU A 55 17.52 45.36 -21.71
CA GLU A 55 16.27 45.32 -22.47
C GLU A 55 15.19 44.50 -21.76
N ASN A 56 15.53 43.93 -20.60
CA ASN A 56 14.69 43.02 -19.81
C ASN A 56 14.00 41.94 -20.66
N ARG A 57 14.73 41.36 -21.61
CA ARG A 57 14.22 40.33 -22.54
C ARG A 57 15.05 39.06 -22.50
N LEU A 58 14.40 37.93 -22.75
CA LEU A 58 15.05 36.66 -23.02
C LEU A 58 15.84 36.79 -24.35
N LEU A 59 17.11 36.40 -24.32
CA LEU A 59 17.96 36.36 -25.51
C LEU A 59 18.07 34.95 -26.05
N TYR A 60 18.29 33.99 -25.16
CA TYR A 60 18.42 32.58 -25.51
C TYR A 60 17.84 31.71 -24.40
N GLU A 61 17.25 30.60 -24.80
CA GLU A 61 16.89 29.48 -23.94
C GLU A 61 17.51 28.22 -24.54
N ILE A 62 18.24 27.49 -23.70
CA ILE A 62 18.97 26.28 -24.08
C ILE A 62 18.40 25.14 -23.23
N LYS A 63 17.81 24.15 -23.89
CA LYS A 63 17.50 22.87 -23.25
C LYS A 63 18.79 22.06 -23.15
N VAL A 64 19.25 21.83 -21.93
CA VAL A 64 20.46 21.06 -21.62
C VAL A 64 20.12 19.58 -21.47
N LEU A 65 18.97 19.28 -20.87
CA LEU A 65 18.43 17.94 -20.67
C LEU A 65 16.91 18.01 -20.78
N ASP A 66 16.29 17.04 -21.47
CA ASP A 66 14.83 16.94 -21.61
C ASP A 66 14.47 15.46 -21.72
N ILE A 67 14.29 14.81 -20.57
CA ILE A 67 13.93 13.41 -20.42
C ILE A 67 12.42 13.35 -20.18
N ALA A 68 11.70 12.71 -21.10
CA ALA A 68 10.31 12.36 -20.85
C ALA A 68 10.28 11.30 -19.72
N PRO A 69 9.57 11.54 -18.62
CA PRO A 69 9.42 10.53 -17.58
C PRO A 69 8.73 9.29 -18.19
N PRO A 70 9.15 8.08 -17.80
CA PRO A 70 8.50 6.86 -18.26
C PRO A 70 7.04 6.85 -17.78
N LEU A 71 6.14 6.36 -18.62
CA LEU A 71 4.74 6.21 -18.23
C LEU A 71 4.63 5.01 -17.29
N LEU A 72 4.14 5.23 -16.08
CA LEU A 72 3.88 4.17 -15.12
C LEU A 72 2.49 3.62 -15.35
N ARG A 73 2.39 2.35 -15.75
CA ARG A 73 1.11 1.68 -15.99
C ARG A 73 0.82 0.66 -14.90
N CYS A 74 -0.37 0.72 -14.31
CA CYS A 74 -0.82 -0.28 -13.34
C CYS A 74 -1.01 -1.64 -14.03
N LYS A 75 -0.51 -2.72 -13.44
CA LYS A 75 -0.71 -4.10 -13.95
C LYS A 75 -2.10 -4.66 -13.63
N LEU A 76 -2.76 -4.09 -12.62
CA LEU A 76 -4.02 -4.62 -12.08
C LEU A 76 -5.26 -3.98 -12.69
N CYS A 77 -5.11 -2.85 -13.39
CA CYS A 77 -6.19 -2.14 -14.07
C CYS A 77 -5.65 -1.24 -15.20
N GLY A 78 -6.51 -0.41 -15.80
CA GLY A 78 -6.13 0.49 -16.90
C GLY A 78 -5.52 1.84 -16.46
N PHE A 79 -5.26 2.07 -15.18
CA PHE A 79 -4.70 3.33 -14.67
C PHE A 79 -3.23 3.51 -15.12
N ALA A 80 -2.86 4.74 -15.48
CA ALA A 80 -1.48 5.12 -15.77
C ALA A 80 -1.21 6.55 -15.31
N SER A 81 0.02 6.84 -14.88
CA SER A 81 0.49 8.19 -14.52
C SER A 81 1.97 8.34 -14.86
N TYR A 82 2.44 9.57 -15.04
CA TYR A 82 3.87 9.88 -15.11
C TYR A 82 4.49 10.08 -13.71
N GLU A 83 3.65 10.26 -12.69
CA GLU A 83 4.07 10.49 -11.31
C GLU A 83 4.02 9.19 -10.50
N ARG A 84 5.09 8.90 -9.76
CA ARG A 84 5.19 7.69 -8.95
C ARG A 84 4.23 7.74 -7.76
N GLU A 85 4.05 8.90 -7.17
CA GLU A 85 3.15 9.13 -6.04
C GLU A 85 1.70 8.82 -6.41
N ASP A 86 1.29 9.16 -7.64
CA ASP A 86 -0.06 8.89 -8.15
C ASP A 86 -0.32 7.39 -8.28
N ILE A 87 0.62 6.64 -8.87
CA ILE A 87 0.44 5.19 -9.03
C ILE A 87 0.43 4.48 -7.68
N ILE A 88 1.29 4.89 -6.75
CA ILE A 88 1.32 4.37 -5.37
C ILE A 88 0.00 4.67 -4.65
N SER A 89 -0.49 5.90 -4.75
CA SER A 89 -1.76 6.32 -4.16
C SER A 89 -2.93 5.51 -4.73
N HIS A 90 -2.94 5.31 -6.04
CA HIS A 90 -3.91 4.45 -6.72
C HIS A 90 -3.87 3.00 -6.19
N ILE A 91 -2.69 2.39 -6.08
CA ILE A 91 -2.53 1.02 -5.55
C ILE A 91 -3.04 0.94 -4.11
N LYS A 92 -2.68 1.91 -3.27
CA LYS A 92 -3.12 1.98 -1.87
C LYS A 92 -4.64 1.98 -1.76
N GLN A 93 -5.32 2.82 -2.54
CA GLN A 93 -6.76 3.03 -2.43
C GLN A 93 -7.59 1.93 -3.10
N VAL A 94 -7.13 1.40 -4.23
CA VAL A 94 -7.95 0.52 -5.09
C VAL A 94 -7.59 -0.96 -4.95
N HIS A 95 -6.32 -1.28 -4.67
CA HIS A 95 -5.80 -2.63 -4.81
C HIS A 95 -5.28 -3.25 -3.51
N LEU A 96 -4.74 -2.45 -2.57
CA LEU A 96 -4.06 -2.94 -1.36
C LEU A 96 -4.88 -3.97 -0.57
N GLN A 97 -6.16 -3.68 -0.34
CA GLN A 97 -7.07 -4.57 0.42
C GLN A 97 -7.27 -5.94 -0.25
N LYS A 98 -7.01 -6.08 -1.55
CA LYS A 98 -7.10 -7.37 -2.25
C LYS A 98 -5.96 -8.31 -1.89
N PHE A 99 -4.80 -7.77 -1.47
CA PHE A 99 -3.58 -8.52 -1.16
C PHE A 99 -3.36 -8.78 0.33
N VAL A 100 -4.25 -8.25 1.17
CA VAL A 100 -4.21 -8.41 2.62
C VAL A 100 -5.40 -9.25 3.05
N GLU A 101 -5.16 -10.29 3.84
CA GLU A 101 -6.25 -11.09 4.44
C GLU A 101 -5.99 -11.35 5.92
N PRO A 102 -7.04 -11.54 6.74
CA PRO A 102 -6.85 -11.98 8.12
C PRO A 102 -6.22 -13.36 8.17
N LEU A 103 -5.44 -13.63 9.22
CA LEU A 103 -5.06 -15.01 9.55
C LEU A 103 -6.30 -15.81 9.91
N THR A 104 -6.29 -17.10 9.57
CA THR A 104 -7.31 -18.03 10.03
C THR A 104 -7.13 -18.33 11.51
N LEU A 105 -8.16 -18.89 12.15
CA LEU A 105 -8.05 -19.34 13.54
C LEU A 105 -6.95 -20.42 13.71
N GLU A 106 -6.77 -21.27 12.70
CA GLU A 106 -5.71 -22.28 12.68
C GLU A 106 -4.31 -21.64 12.64
N GLU A 107 -4.11 -20.60 11.84
CA GLU A 107 -2.83 -19.86 11.78
C GLU A 107 -2.57 -19.06 13.05
N LEU A 108 -3.61 -18.49 13.68
CA LEU A 108 -3.47 -17.80 14.96
C LEU A 108 -2.99 -18.73 16.07
N ARG A 109 -3.27 -20.04 15.99
CA ARG A 109 -2.82 -21.03 16.98
C ARG A 109 -1.32 -21.28 16.96
N GLU A 110 -0.62 -20.88 15.91
CA GLU A 110 0.85 -20.85 15.91
C GLU A 110 1.41 -19.84 16.92
N TYR A 111 0.63 -18.82 17.25
CA TYR A 111 0.99 -17.76 18.20
C TYR A 111 0.35 -17.96 19.59
N ASP A 112 -0.84 -18.56 19.65
CA ASP A 112 -1.53 -18.87 20.89
C ASP A 112 -2.23 -20.25 20.80
N SER A 113 -1.58 -21.26 21.38
CA SER A 113 -2.07 -22.64 21.37
C SER A 113 -3.34 -22.86 22.21
N ASN A 114 -3.71 -21.90 23.07
CA ASN A 114 -4.95 -21.95 23.86
C ASN A 114 -6.19 -21.54 23.05
N LEU A 115 -6.00 -21.02 21.83
CA LEU A 115 -7.13 -20.73 20.95
C LEU A 115 -7.81 -22.04 20.51
N PRO A 116 -9.15 -22.04 20.43
CA PRO A 116 -9.90 -23.24 20.08
C PRO A 116 -9.59 -23.65 18.65
N VAL A 117 -9.52 -24.96 18.39
CA VAL A 117 -9.22 -25.50 17.05
C VAL A 117 -10.31 -25.08 16.04
N LYS A 118 -11.56 -25.12 16.47
CA LYS A 118 -12.75 -24.77 15.67
C LYS A 118 -13.76 -24.09 16.57
N ILE A 119 -14.66 -23.32 15.98
CA ILE A 119 -15.83 -22.77 16.66
C ILE A 119 -17.04 -23.12 15.80
N TYR A 120 -18.00 -23.83 16.40
CA TYR A 120 -19.25 -24.20 15.76
C TYR A 120 -20.33 -23.17 16.09
N LYS A 121 -21.14 -22.82 15.11
CA LYS A 121 -22.31 -21.95 15.28
C LYS A 121 -23.57 -22.69 14.86
N CYS A 122 -24.58 -22.65 15.73
CA CYS A 122 -25.90 -23.19 15.43
C CYS A 122 -26.53 -22.43 14.24
N SER A 123 -27.08 -23.13 13.26
CA SER A 123 -27.70 -22.47 12.10
C SER A 123 -29.08 -21.88 12.41
N TYR A 124 -29.70 -22.28 13.52
CA TYR A 124 -31.04 -21.85 13.92
C TYR A 124 -31.02 -20.67 14.89
N CYS A 125 -29.98 -20.57 15.74
CA CYS A 125 -29.90 -19.54 16.78
C CYS A 125 -28.50 -18.91 16.89
N GLY A 126 -28.30 -18.07 17.91
CA GLY A 126 -27.04 -17.36 18.15
C GLY A 126 -26.02 -18.14 19.00
N LEU A 127 -26.19 -19.45 19.21
CA LEU A 127 -25.27 -20.23 20.04
C LEU A 127 -23.96 -20.51 19.30
N TYR A 128 -22.84 -20.31 20.01
CA TYR A 128 -21.50 -20.71 19.61
C TYR A 128 -20.96 -21.77 20.58
N VAL A 129 -20.29 -22.80 20.05
CA VAL A 129 -19.64 -23.87 20.82
C VAL A 129 -18.17 -23.95 20.41
N ARG A 130 -17.26 -23.87 21.38
CA ARG A 130 -15.83 -23.97 21.10
C ARG A 130 -15.42 -25.43 20.91
N GLY A 131 -14.52 -25.69 19.98
CA GLY A 131 -14.07 -27.03 19.60
C GLY A 131 -13.11 -27.68 20.60
N ASP A 132 -12.68 -26.94 21.62
CA ASP A 132 -11.85 -27.39 22.75
C ASP A 132 -12.68 -27.69 24.01
N ASP A 133 -14.01 -27.68 23.91
CA ASP A 133 -14.87 -28.02 25.05
C ASP A 133 -14.66 -29.48 25.47
N PRO A 134 -14.36 -29.75 26.76
CA PRO A 134 -14.12 -31.12 27.26
C PRO A 134 -15.33 -32.03 27.11
N SER A 135 -16.54 -31.49 26.93
CA SER A 135 -17.81 -32.23 26.84
C SER A 135 -18.12 -32.78 25.44
N ASN A 136 -17.12 -32.90 24.56
CA ASN A 136 -17.27 -33.22 23.14
C ASN A 136 -18.14 -32.17 22.40
N PRO A 137 -17.52 -31.18 21.74
CA PRO A 137 -18.21 -29.99 21.22
C PRO A 137 -19.21 -30.29 20.11
N THR A 138 -18.98 -31.35 19.33
CA THR A 138 -19.95 -31.80 18.31
C THR A 138 -21.20 -32.36 18.99
N THR A 139 -21.05 -33.09 20.09
CA THR A 139 -22.19 -33.61 20.85
C THR A 139 -22.98 -32.47 21.48
N LEU A 140 -22.30 -31.46 22.05
CA LEU A 140 -22.94 -30.28 22.62
C LEU A 140 -23.79 -29.50 21.60
N ILE A 141 -23.27 -29.28 20.38
CA ILE A 141 -24.04 -28.53 19.38
C ILE A 141 -25.19 -29.37 18.79
N CYS A 142 -24.99 -30.68 18.63
CA CYS A 142 -26.05 -31.59 18.19
C CYS A 142 -27.18 -31.66 19.22
N SER A 143 -26.86 -31.92 20.50
CA SER A 143 -27.86 -31.96 21.58
C SER A 143 -28.56 -30.62 21.76
N HIS A 144 -27.84 -29.51 21.62
CA HIS A 144 -28.45 -28.20 21.55
C HIS A 144 -29.51 -28.13 20.44
N ILE A 145 -29.19 -28.53 19.21
CA ILE A 145 -30.15 -28.46 18.09
C ILE A 145 -31.34 -29.39 18.33
N GLU A 146 -31.10 -30.60 18.80
CA GLU A 146 -32.12 -31.64 18.95
C GLU A 146 -33.06 -31.38 20.13
N GLU A 147 -32.56 -30.85 21.25
CA GLU A 147 -33.32 -30.80 22.51
C GLU A 147 -33.59 -29.37 22.98
N TYR A 148 -32.63 -28.45 22.84
CA TYR A 148 -32.65 -27.16 23.55
C TYR A 148 -32.86 -25.93 22.67
N CYS A 149 -32.67 -26.05 21.35
CA CYS A 149 -32.67 -24.91 20.45
C CYS A 149 -34.08 -24.35 20.30
N PRO A 150 -34.35 -23.09 20.69
CA PRO A 150 -35.69 -22.52 20.68
C PRO A 150 -36.23 -22.25 19.26
N LYS A 151 -35.34 -22.22 18.26
CA LYS A 151 -35.65 -21.90 16.86
C LYS A 151 -35.61 -23.11 15.93
N ALA A 152 -35.26 -24.28 16.43
CA ALA A 152 -35.25 -25.51 15.64
C ALA A 152 -36.67 -26.08 15.55
N ASP A 153 -37.15 -26.32 14.33
CA ASP A 153 -38.46 -26.94 14.10
C ASP A 153 -38.40 -28.43 14.43
N ARG A 154 -39.29 -28.86 15.33
CA ARG A 154 -39.47 -30.24 15.78
C ARG A 154 -40.88 -30.77 15.53
N SER A 155 -41.72 -30.00 14.83
CA SER A 155 -43.11 -30.37 14.57
C SER A 155 -43.26 -31.65 13.75
N LYS A 156 -42.24 -31.99 12.95
CA LYS A 156 -42.21 -33.17 12.08
C LYS A 156 -41.29 -34.30 12.57
N GLY A 157 -40.86 -34.26 13.83
CA GLY A 157 -39.92 -35.22 14.42
C GLY A 157 -38.63 -34.56 14.91
N LEU A 158 -37.51 -35.30 14.90
CA LEU A 158 -36.21 -34.77 15.31
C LEU A 158 -35.81 -33.56 14.45
N ALA A 159 -35.33 -32.51 15.12
CA ALA A 159 -34.80 -31.34 14.44
C ALA A 159 -33.64 -31.74 13.53
N LYS A 160 -33.60 -31.20 12.30
CA LYS A 160 -32.48 -31.43 11.39
C LYS A 160 -31.21 -30.80 11.97
N ILE A 161 -30.16 -31.58 12.18
CA ILE A 161 -28.88 -31.07 12.66
C ILE A 161 -28.27 -30.14 11.60
N MET A 162 -28.17 -28.84 11.92
CA MET A 162 -27.54 -27.84 11.08
C MET A 162 -26.70 -26.89 11.92
N PHE A 163 -25.39 -26.91 11.68
CA PHE A 163 -24.42 -25.97 12.21
C PHE A 163 -23.31 -25.71 11.19
N ARG A 164 -22.54 -24.64 11.38
CA ARG A 164 -21.38 -24.31 10.55
C ARG A 164 -20.15 -24.05 11.40
N VAL A 165 -18.97 -24.29 10.84
CA VAL A 165 -17.70 -23.83 11.43
C VAL A 165 -17.50 -22.37 11.03
N ILE A 166 -17.20 -21.51 12.00
CA ILE A 166 -16.92 -20.10 11.75
C ILE A 166 -15.44 -19.93 11.45
N THR A 167 -15.14 -19.32 10.31
CA THR A 167 -13.79 -19.00 9.85
C THR A 167 -13.50 -17.51 9.90
N ASP A 168 -14.53 -16.67 9.94
CA ASP A 168 -14.41 -15.22 10.01
C ASP A 168 -13.92 -14.79 11.40
N THR A 169 -12.71 -14.24 11.46
CA THR A 169 -12.08 -13.79 12.71
C THR A 169 -12.75 -12.54 13.28
N ASP A 170 -13.46 -11.74 12.48
CA ASP A 170 -14.25 -10.62 12.97
C ASP A 170 -15.53 -11.12 13.64
N GLU A 171 -16.18 -12.15 13.09
CA GLU A 171 -17.32 -12.83 13.73
C GLU A 171 -16.89 -13.49 15.07
N ILE A 172 -15.74 -14.16 15.10
CA ILE A 172 -15.20 -14.79 16.31
C ILE A 172 -14.90 -13.73 17.36
N ARG A 173 -14.26 -12.62 16.97
CA ARG A 173 -13.93 -11.54 17.90
C ARG A 173 -15.16 -10.93 18.52
N LYS A 174 -16.20 -10.70 17.72
CA LYS A 174 -17.43 -10.07 18.21
C LYS A 174 -18.23 -10.97 19.17
N ASN A 175 -18.27 -12.28 18.93
CA ASN A 175 -19.25 -13.15 19.59
C ASN A 175 -18.64 -14.20 20.54
N VAL A 176 -17.34 -14.49 20.44
CA VAL A 176 -16.73 -15.63 21.16
C VAL A 176 -15.46 -15.23 21.92
N ILE A 177 -14.53 -14.53 21.27
CA ILE A 177 -13.22 -14.17 21.85
C ILE A 177 -12.94 -12.68 21.60
N PRO A 178 -13.44 -11.75 22.45
CA PRO A 178 -13.26 -10.30 22.27
C PRO A 178 -11.81 -9.86 22.08
N ASP A 179 -10.89 -10.50 22.78
CA ASP A 179 -9.46 -10.18 22.75
C ASP A 179 -8.68 -10.90 21.64
N LEU A 180 -9.37 -11.50 20.66
CA LEU A 180 -8.72 -12.22 19.56
C LEU A 180 -7.77 -11.28 18.78
N PRO A 181 -6.47 -11.60 18.69
CA PRO A 181 -5.49 -10.72 18.05
C PRO A 181 -5.82 -10.41 16.58
N ARG A 182 -5.50 -9.19 16.11
CA ARG A 182 -5.71 -8.79 14.71
C ARG A 182 -4.45 -9.01 13.90
N PHE A 183 -4.21 -10.25 13.50
CA PHE A 183 -3.13 -10.55 12.58
C PHE A 183 -3.66 -10.52 11.15
N ARG A 184 -2.84 -9.98 10.25
CA ARG A 184 -3.05 -10.01 8.80
C ARG A 184 -1.87 -10.70 8.13
N LYS A 185 -2.08 -11.23 6.94
CA LYS A 185 -1.00 -11.77 6.10
C LYS A 185 -1.06 -11.23 4.68
N CYS A 186 0.11 -11.15 4.08
CA CYS A 186 0.25 -10.90 2.65
C CYS A 186 -0.18 -12.15 1.85
N LYS A 187 -1.05 -11.99 0.85
CA LYS A 187 -1.47 -13.10 -0.01
C LYS A 187 -0.36 -13.60 -0.95
N LEU A 188 0.61 -12.75 -1.28
CA LEU A 188 1.69 -13.08 -2.21
C LEU A 188 2.81 -13.89 -1.55
N CYS A 189 3.33 -13.42 -0.40
CA CYS A 189 4.46 -14.07 0.28
C CYS A 189 4.12 -14.74 1.62
N ARG A 190 2.85 -14.70 2.05
CA ARG A 190 2.38 -15.26 3.35
C ARG A 190 3.03 -14.65 4.59
N LYS A 191 3.77 -13.54 4.47
CA LYS A 191 4.33 -12.83 5.64
C LYS A 191 3.21 -12.38 6.58
N HIS A 192 3.37 -12.66 7.87
CA HIS A 192 2.42 -12.29 8.93
C HIS A 192 2.74 -10.90 9.49
N PHE A 193 1.69 -10.17 9.83
CA PHE A 193 1.73 -8.83 10.39
C PHE A 193 0.82 -8.78 11.62
N LYS A 194 1.35 -8.26 12.73
CA LYS A 194 0.60 -8.08 13.97
C LYS A 194 0.02 -6.67 14.02
N ASN A 195 -1.31 -6.56 14.01
CA ASN A 195 -2.06 -5.30 14.02
C ASN A 195 -1.56 -4.23 13.00
N PRO A 196 -1.22 -4.61 11.76
CA PRO A 196 -0.66 -3.65 10.81
C PRO A 196 -1.65 -2.56 10.41
N ASN A 197 -1.13 -1.35 10.19
CA ASN A 197 -1.87 -0.29 9.51
C ASN A 197 -1.73 -0.42 7.97
N GLU A 198 -2.45 0.40 7.21
CA GLU A 198 -2.38 0.36 5.74
C GLU A 198 -1.00 0.77 5.20
N GLU A 199 -0.29 1.66 5.89
CA GLU A 199 1.03 2.14 5.46
C GLU A 199 2.10 1.05 5.57
N GLU A 200 2.06 0.24 6.62
CA GLU A 200 2.97 -0.89 6.81
C GLU A 200 2.77 -1.95 5.73
N HIS A 201 1.51 -2.22 5.35
CA HIS A 201 1.25 -3.12 4.23
C HIS A 201 1.71 -2.53 2.91
N LEU A 202 1.39 -1.25 2.64
CA LEU A 202 1.82 -0.60 1.40
C LEU A 202 3.35 -0.60 1.29
N LYS A 203 4.05 -0.26 2.37
CA LYS A 203 5.51 -0.31 2.43
C LYS A 203 6.03 -1.71 2.10
N HIS A 204 5.48 -2.75 2.74
CA HIS A 204 5.87 -4.12 2.43
C HIS A 204 5.61 -4.50 0.96
N MET A 205 4.47 -4.08 0.41
CA MET A 205 4.10 -4.35 -0.97
C MET A 205 5.07 -3.69 -1.95
N LEU A 206 5.46 -2.44 -1.69
CA LEU A 206 6.43 -1.73 -2.52
C LEU A 206 7.88 -2.21 -2.32
N GLU A 207 8.25 -2.71 -1.14
CA GLU A 207 9.62 -3.20 -0.90
C GLU A 207 9.87 -4.62 -1.44
N VAL A 208 8.83 -5.46 -1.47
CA VAL A 208 8.96 -6.90 -1.77
C VAL A 208 8.26 -7.29 -3.07
N HIS A 209 7.23 -6.56 -3.46
CA HIS A 209 6.33 -6.91 -4.56
C HIS A 209 6.10 -5.75 -5.54
N GLU A 210 6.99 -4.75 -5.61
CA GLU A 210 6.83 -3.57 -6.48
C GLU A 210 6.50 -3.96 -7.92
N GLU A 211 7.23 -4.95 -8.42
CA GLU A 211 7.11 -5.47 -9.78
C GLU A 211 5.75 -6.13 -10.06
N GLU A 212 4.93 -6.43 -9.05
CA GLU A 212 3.58 -6.95 -9.25
C GLU A 212 2.55 -5.84 -9.53
N PHE A 213 2.89 -4.58 -9.27
CA PHE A 213 1.93 -3.49 -9.29
C PHE A 213 1.98 -2.62 -10.54
N TYR A 214 3.17 -2.33 -11.07
CA TYR A 214 3.31 -1.46 -12.25
C TYR A 214 4.51 -1.79 -13.13
N LEU A 215 4.47 -1.26 -14.35
CA LEU A 215 5.49 -1.33 -15.38
C LEU A 215 5.97 0.08 -15.70
N TYR A 216 7.23 0.20 -16.13
CA TYR A 216 7.73 1.39 -16.81
C TYR A 216 7.53 1.19 -18.32
N GLU A 217 6.74 2.06 -18.96
CA GLU A 217 6.55 2.15 -20.42
C GLU A 217 7.26 3.37 -21.01
#